data_AF-A0A924F0U2-F1
#
_entry.id   AF-A0A924F0U2-F1
#
_cell.length_a   1.000
_cell.length_b   1.000
_cell.length_c   1.000
_cell.angle_alpha   90.00
_cell.angle_beta   90.00
_cell.angle_gamma   90.00
#
_symmetry.space_group_name_H-M   'P 1'
#
loop_
_entity.id
_entity.type
_entity.pdbx_description
1 polymer ?
#
loop_
_entity_poly.entity_id
_entity_poly.type
_entity_poly.pdbx_seq_one_letter_code
_entity_poly.pdbx_strand_id
1 'polypeptide(L)'
;MNLTKKNRQRRVVTPPTPFEQARDELFQQIMRCEVIGASPDHQGEWFAETMAYFAQRYPELKPADVNDLRQLGERFVQPPKAAAVVEEAKTAGPVDATPVIVVTDALDGEDVSADDGTEQSTETADVEEAETVPA
;
A
#
# COMPACT_ATOMS: atom_id res chain seq x y z
N MET A 1 -21.03 -33.18 -45.63
CA MET A 1 -19.86 -32.88 -44.78
C MET A 1 -20.36 -32.58 -43.38
N ASN A 2 -20.07 -33.43 -42.41
CA ASN A 2 -20.65 -33.32 -41.07
C ASN A 2 -19.86 -32.31 -40.24
N LEU A 3 -20.50 -31.20 -39.87
CA LEU A 3 -19.90 -30.14 -39.06
C LEU A 3 -19.77 -30.62 -37.61
N THR A 4 -18.57 -31.06 -37.23
CA THR A 4 -18.25 -31.50 -35.86
C THR A 4 -18.46 -30.33 -34.90
N LYS A 5 -19.54 -30.40 -34.11
CA LYS A 5 -19.87 -29.46 -33.03
C LYS A 5 -18.80 -29.58 -31.95
N LYS A 6 -17.72 -28.82 -32.09
CA LYS A 6 -16.64 -28.75 -31.09
C LYS A 6 -17.23 -28.26 -29.77
N ASN A 7 -17.26 -29.16 -28.80
CA ASN A 7 -17.70 -28.93 -27.44
C ASN A 7 -16.80 -27.85 -26.83
N ARG A 8 -17.27 -26.59 -26.86
CA ARG A 8 -16.69 -25.52 -26.04
C ARG A 8 -16.99 -25.89 -24.61
N GLN A 9 -16.08 -26.66 -24.01
CA GLN A 9 -16.01 -26.89 -22.57
C GLN A 9 -16.23 -25.53 -21.90
N ARG A 10 -17.42 -25.37 -21.31
CA ARG A 10 -17.80 -24.15 -20.59
C ARG A 10 -16.80 -24.05 -19.45
N ARG A 11 -15.88 -23.09 -19.52
CA ARG A 11 -14.95 -22.80 -18.43
C ARG A 11 -15.80 -22.64 -17.17
N VAL A 12 -15.56 -23.49 -16.18
CA VAL A 12 -16.16 -23.33 -14.86
C VAL A 12 -15.53 -22.08 -14.28
N VAL A 13 -16.32 -21.00 -14.20
CA VAL A 13 -15.89 -19.75 -13.58
C VAL A 13 -16.13 -19.94 -12.08
N THR A 14 -15.06 -20.16 -11.33
CA THR A 14 -15.10 -20.12 -9.87
C THR A 14 -15.43 -18.69 -9.43
N PRO A 15 -16.30 -18.48 -8.43
CA PRO A 15 -16.53 -17.14 -7.91
C PRO A 15 -15.22 -16.56 -7.34
N PRO A 16 -14.93 -15.27 -7.58
CA PRO A 16 -13.71 -14.63 -7.11
C PRO A 16 -13.71 -14.54 -5.58
N THR A 17 -12.54 -14.72 -4.98
CA THR A 17 -12.34 -14.51 -3.54
C THR A 17 -12.56 -13.05 -3.15
N PRO A 18 -12.83 -12.73 -1.87
CA PRO A 18 -12.98 -11.35 -1.41
C PRO A 18 -11.77 -10.47 -1.77
N PHE A 19 -10.55 -11.02 -1.67
CA PHE A 19 -9.33 -10.32 -2.07
C PHE A 19 -9.29 -10.01 -3.57
N GLU A 20 -9.64 -10.97 -4.43
CA GLU A 20 -9.70 -10.74 -5.88
C GLU A 20 -10.75 -9.70 -6.25
N GLN A 21 -11.91 -9.73 -5.58
CA GLN A 21 -12.96 -8.72 -5.76
C GLN A 21 -12.47 -7.32 -5.38
N ALA A 22 -11.84 -7.18 -4.21
CA ALA A 22 -11.29 -5.91 -3.73
C ALA A 22 -10.18 -5.39 -4.64
N ARG A 23 -9.29 -6.27 -5.12
CA ARG A 23 -8.23 -5.93 -6.09
C ARG A 23 -8.81 -5.41 -7.41
N ASP A 24 -9.79 -6.10 -7.95
CA ASP A 24 -10.40 -5.71 -9.23
C ASP A 24 -11.17 -4.39 -9.08
N GLU A 25 -11.85 -4.19 -7.95
CA GLU A 25 -12.51 -2.92 -7.61
C GLU A 25 -11.49 -1.78 -7.47
N LEU A 26 -10.35 -2.00 -6.78
CA LEU A 26 -9.28 -1.01 -6.64
C LEU A 26 -8.79 -0.52 -8.02
N PHE A 27 -8.54 -1.44 -8.95
CA PHE A 27 -8.10 -1.07 -10.30
C PHE A 27 -9.17 -0.30 -11.09
N GLN A 28 -10.45 -0.63 -10.90
CA GLN A 28 -11.53 0.13 -11.51
C GLN A 28 -11.61 1.55 -10.95
N GLN A 29 -11.44 1.73 -9.63
CA GLN A 29 -11.42 3.05 -9.00
C GLN A 29 -10.22 3.88 -9.48
N ILE A 30 -9.02 3.29 -9.56
CA ILE A 30 -7.82 3.95 -10.10
C ILE A 30 -8.08 4.47 -11.53
N MET A 31 -8.68 3.64 -12.39
CA MET A 31 -8.97 4.00 -13.78
C MET A 31 -10.06 5.06 -13.91
N ARG A 32 -11.07 5.05 -13.04
CA ARG A 32 -12.18 6.00 -13.09
C ARG A 32 -11.82 7.36 -12.52
N CYS A 33 -11.01 7.38 -11.47
CA CYS A 33 -10.56 8.61 -10.79
C CYS A 33 -9.30 9.21 -11.41
N GLU A 34 -8.74 8.59 -12.45
CA GLU A 34 -7.51 9.04 -13.14
C GLU A 34 -6.37 9.32 -12.15
N VAL A 35 -6.20 8.43 -11.16
CA VAL A 35 -5.13 8.55 -10.14
C VAL A 35 -3.74 8.51 -10.80
N ILE A 36 -3.65 7.92 -11.99
CA ILE A 36 -2.44 7.86 -12.81
C ILE A 36 -2.06 9.27 -13.27
N GLY A 37 -0.94 9.78 -12.75
CA GLY A 37 -0.42 11.11 -13.11
C GLY A 37 -0.85 12.24 -12.17
N ALA A 38 -1.65 11.96 -11.13
CA ALA A 38 -1.90 12.91 -10.05
C ALA A 38 -0.61 13.20 -9.24
N SER A 39 -0.58 14.29 -8.47
CA SER A 39 0.56 14.59 -7.60
C SER A 39 0.75 13.50 -6.53
N PRO A 40 2.00 13.23 -6.10
CA PRO A 40 2.30 12.15 -5.15
C PRO A 40 1.57 12.31 -3.82
N ASP A 41 1.43 13.54 -3.30
CA ASP A 41 0.64 13.83 -2.10
C ASP A 41 -0.84 13.46 -2.27
N HIS A 42 -1.43 13.82 -3.42
CA HIS A 42 -2.84 13.52 -3.69
C HIS A 42 -3.08 12.01 -3.87
N GLN A 43 -2.14 11.32 -4.53
CA GLN A 43 -2.18 9.86 -4.63
C GLN A 43 -2.11 9.22 -3.23
N GLY A 44 -1.22 9.70 -2.36
CA GLY A 44 -1.04 9.19 -1.00
C GLY A 44 -2.31 9.30 -0.14
N GLU A 45 -2.92 10.49 -0.12
CA GLU A 45 -4.18 10.74 0.59
C GLU A 45 -5.31 9.88 0.02
N TRP A 46 -5.43 9.83 -1.31
CA TRP A 46 -6.43 9.00 -1.97
C TRP A 46 -6.26 7.52 -1.63
N PHE A 47 -5.03 6.99 -1.61
CA PHE A 47 -4.76 5.61 -1.20
C PHE A 47 -5.11 5.38 0.28
N ALA A 48 -4.82 6.33 1.17
CA ALA A 48 -5.15 6.20 2.59
C ALA A 48 -6.67 6.09 2.80
N GLU A 49 -7.44 6.99 2.20
CA GLU A 49 -8.91 6.96 2.24
C GLU A 49 -9.47 5.68 1.60
N THR A 50 -8.92 5.29 0.45
CA THR A 50 -9.35 4.10 -0.30
C THR A 50 -9.07 2.82 0.48
N MET A 51 -7.92 2.70 1.15
CA MET A 51 -7.62 1.54 2.00
C MET A 51 -8.54 1.47 3.22
N ALA A 52 -8.88 2.62 3.83
CA ALA A 52 -9.85 2.68 4.91
C ALA A 52 -11.26 2.24 4.44
N TYR A 53 -11.63 2.59 3.20
CA TYR A 53 -12.86 2.10 2.58
C TYR A 53 -12.84 0.58 2.37
N PHE A 54 -11.76 0.01 1.81
CA PHE A 54 -11.64 -1.43 1.60
C PHE A 54 -11.67 -2.23 2.90
N ALA A 55 -11.02 -1.74 3.96
CA ALA A 55 -11.06 -2.37 5.28
C ALA A 55 -12.48 -2.44 5.87
N GLN A 56 -13.32 -1.42 5.62
CA GLN A 56 -14.71 -1.40 6.09
C GLN A 56 -15.64 -2.23 5.20
N ARG A 57 -15.43 -2.19 3.88
CA ARG A 57 -16.27 -2.87 2.89
C ARG A 57 -16.07 -4.37 2.88
N TYR A 58 -14.84 -4.82 3.05
CA TYR A 58 -14.45 -6.22 3.05
C TYR A 58 -13.89 -6.61 4.42
N PRO A 59 -14.77 -6.85 5.42
CA PRO A 59 -14.33 -7.21 6.78
C PRO A 59 -13.62 -8.58 6.83
N GLU A 60 -13.71 -9.37 5.77
CA GLU A 60 -13.01 -10.64 5.59
C GLU A 60 -11.51 -10.46 5.26
N LEU A 61 -11.11 -9.26 4.79
CA LEU A 61 -9.71 -8.95 4.52
C LEU A 61 -8.93 -8.77 5.82
N LYS A 62 -7.78 -9.42 5.90
CA LYS A 62 -6.85 -9.16 6.99
C LYS A 62 -6.16 -7.81 6.77
N PRO A 63 -5.62 -7.19 7.82
CA PRO A 63 -4.81 -5.98 7.68
C PRO A 63 -3.64 -6.15 6.70
N ALA A 64 -3.05 -7.34 6.64
CA ALA A 64 -2.01 -7.69 5.67
C ALA A 64 -2.54 -7.66 4.23
N ASP A 65 -3.73 -8.19 3.98
CA ASP A 65 -4.33 -8.19 2.64
C ASP A 65 -4.64 -6.76 2.16
N VAL A 66 -5.09 -5.88 3.06
CA VAL A 66 -5.29 -4.45 2.75
C VAL A 66 -3.96 -3.76 2.43
N ASN A 67 -2.89 -4.11 3.15
CA ASN A 67 -1.56 -3.59 2.84
C ASN A 67 -1.06 -4.07 1.46
N ASP A 68 -1.28 -5.34 1.14
CA ASP A 68 -0.93 -5.91 -0.17
C ASP A 68 -1.71 -5.23 -1.29
N LEU A 69 -3.00 -4.92 -1.08
CA LEU A 69 -3.80 -4.14 -2.03
C LEU A 69 -3.19 -2.75 -2.28
N ARG A 70 -2.74 -2.06 -1.22
CA ARG A 70 -2.08 -0.77 -1.34
C ARG A 70 -0.82 -0.87 -2.20
N GLN A 71 0.06 -1.82 -1.91
CA GLN A 71 1.30 -2.01 -2.67
C GLN A 71 1.04 -2.33 -4.14
N LEU A 72 0.01 -3.16 -4.42
CA LEU A 72 -0.40 -3.48 -5.78
C LEU A 72 -0.90 -2.24 -6.53
N GLY A 73 -1.72 -1.42 -5.88
CA GLY A 73 -2.23 -0.18 -6.44
C GLY A 73 -1.14 0.85 -6.71
N GLU A 74 -0.24 1.07 -5.74
CA GLU A 74 0.90 1.99 -5.88
C GLU A 74 1.80 1.59 -7.05
N ARG A 75 2.07 0.30 -7.25
CA ARG A 75 2.82 -0.17 -8.41
C ARG A 75 2.06 0.01 -9.72
N PHE A 76 0.74 -0.06 -9.69
CA PHE A 76 -0.10 0.05 -10.87
C PHE A 76 -0.20 1.49 -11.41
N VAL A 77 -0.16 2.48 -10.52
CA VAL A 77 -0.14 3.90 -10.93
C VAL A 77 1.23 4.37 -11.41
N GLN A 78 2.29 3.59 -11.16
CA GLN A 78 3.62 3.88 -11.73
C GLN A 78 3.58 3.77 -13.25
N PRO A 79 4.08 4.78 -13.98
CA PRO A 79 4.14 4.72 -15.44
C PRO A 79 4.98 3.52 -15.89
N PRO A 80 4.56 2.79 -16.95
CA PRO A 80 5.40 1.76 -17.57
C PRO A 80 6.72 2.41 -17.98
N LYS A 81 7.87 1.76 -17.71
CA LYS A 81 9.20 2.22 -18.15
C LYS A 81 9.28 2.32 -19.69
N ALA A 82 8.74 3.38 -20.27
CA ALA A 82 9.44 4.13 -21.31
C ALA A 82 10.39 5.08 -20.57
N ALA A 83 11.56 5.33 -21.16
CA ALA A 83 12.65 6.11 -20.58
C ALA A 83 12.15 7.27 -19.69
N ALA A 84 12.75 7.41 -18.52
CA ALA A 84 12.60 8.60 -17.69
C ALA A 84 12.89 9.84 -18.55
N VAL A 85 11.83 10.43 -19.11
CA VAL A 85 11.81 11.85 -19.39
C VAL A 85 11.34 12.42 -18.08
N VAL A 86 12.34 12.76 -17.26
CA VAL A 86 12.18 13.52 -16.03
C VAL A 86 11.53 14.84 -16.43
N GLU A 87 10.21 14.90 -16.31
CA GLU A 87 9.44 16.14 -16.36
C GLU A 87 8.83 16.32 -14.97
N GLU A 88 9.71 16.62 -14.02
CA GLU A 88 9.32 17.39 -12.85
C GLU A 88 10.07 18.72 -12.90
N ALA A 89 9.34 19.78 -12.55
CA ALA A 89 9.80 21.13 -12.23
C ALA A 89 10.15 22.06 -13.41
N LYS A 90 9.14 22.82 -13.85
CA LYS A 90 9.35 24.15 -14.43
C LYS A 90 10.08 25.07 -13.43
N THR A 91 11.40 25.25 -13.59
CA THR A 91 12.12 26.55 -13.65
C THR A 91 13.64 26.38 -13.46
N ALA A 92 14.39 27.08 -14.34
CA ALA A 92 15.81 27.52 -14.24
C ALA A 92 16.89 26.73 -15.01
N GLY A 93 17.19 27.24 -16.23
CA GLY A 93 18.55 27.52 -16.71
C GLY A 93 19.46 26.36 -17.17
N PRO A 94 20.17 26.49 -18.32
CA PRO A 94 21.17 25.51 -18.72
C PRO A 94 22.50 25.82 -18.02
N VAL A 95 23.00 24.89 -17.19
CA VAL A 95 24.44 24.85 -16.88
C VAL A 95 24.95 23.42 -17.04
N ASP A 96 25.91 23.31 -17.94
CA ASP A 96 26.74 22.16 -18.24
C ASP A 96 27.39 21.62 -16.96
N ALA A 97 27.12 20.36 -16.60
CA ALA A 97 27.82 19.69 -15.51
C ALA A 97 27.94 18.19 -15.79
N THR A 98 29.13 17.82 -16.29
CA THR A 98 29.63 16.45 -16.38
C THR A 98 29.61 15.76 -15.00
N PRO A 99 29.06 14.54 -14.84
CA PRO A 99 29.09 13.87 -13.55
C PRO A 99 30.49 13.27 -13.28
N VAL A 100 31.18 13.81 -12.27
CA VAL A 100 32.34 13.17 -11.63
C VAL A 100 31.81 12.10 -10.68
N ILE A 101 32.14 10.84 -10.96
CA ILE A 101 31.85 9.70 -10.10
C ILE A 101 32.85 9.73 -8.94
N VAL A 102 32.37 10.04 -7.73
CA VAL A 102 33.13 9.81 -6.49
C VAL A 102 32.75 8.45 -5.94
N VAL A 103 33.67 7.50 -6.08
CA VAL A 103 33.69 6.26 -5.31
C VAL A 103 34.28 6.60 -3.94
N THR A 104 33.50 6.44 -2.87
CA THR A 104 34.03 6.26 -1.52
C THR A 104 33.84 4.81 -1.12
N ASP A 105 34.93 4.07 -1.23
CA ASP A 105 35.16 2.77 -0.62
C ASP A 105 35.46 2.97 0.88
N ALA A 106 34.76 2.19 1.71
CA ALA A 106 35.15 1.60 2.99
C ALA A 106 36.05 2.37 3.99
N LEU A 107 35.59 2.44 5.26
CA LEU A 107 36.13 1.66 6.40
C LEU A 107 35.87 2.35 7.76
N ASP A 108 35.69 1.47 8.74
CA ASP A 108 35.96 1.59 10.18
C ASP A 108 34.94 2.26 11.11
N GLY A 109 34.71 1.55 12.22
CA GLY A 109 33.68 1.83 13.20
C GLY A 109 34.16 2.70 14.36
N GLU A 110 33.21 3.07 15.20
CA GLU A 110 33.47 3.39 16.60
C GLU A 110 32.28 2.93 17.43
N ASP A 111 32.63 2.12 18.41
CA ASP A 111 31.89 1.74 19.59
C ASP A 111 31.60 2.96 20.47
N VAL A 112 30.36 3.10 20.95
CA VAL A 112 30.12 3.69 22.27
C VAL A 112 28.77 3.21 22.82
N SER A 113 28.92 2.67 24.02
CA SER A 113 27.96 1.96 24.86
C SER A 113 26.83 2.82 25.45
N ALA A 114 25.77 2.09 25.84
CA ALA A 114 24.96 2.22 27.06
C ALA A 114 24.11 3.49 27.28
N ASP A 115 22.78 3.28 27.39
CA ASP A 115 22.13 3.38 28.70
C ASP A 115 20.87 2.49 28.75
N ASP A 116 20.82 1.70 29.82
CA ASP A 116 19.80 0.73 30.19
C ASP A 116 18.76 1.42 31.09
N GLY A 117 17.50 1.43 30.67
CA GLY A 117 16.40 2.05 31.39
C GLY A 117 15.16 1.18 31.33
N THR A 118 15.23 0.03 31.99
CA THR A 118 14.08 -0.82 32.32
C THR A 118 13.19 -0.11 33.33
N GLU A 119 11.93 0.15 32.97
CA GLU A 119 10.84 0.16 33.95
C GLU A 119 9.55 -0.41 33.36
N GLN A 120 9.37 -1.67 33.70
CA GLN A 120 8.15 -2.44 33.61
C GLN A 120 7.33 -2.12 34.88
N SER A 121 6.16 -1.50 34.74
CA SER A 121 5.14 -1.49 35.78
C SER A 121 3.84 -2.02 35.20
N THR A 122 3.69 -3.33 35.29
CA THR A 122 2.41 -4.01 35.32
C THR A 122 1.79 -3.76 36.70
N GLU A 123 0.62 -3.13 36.75
CA GLU A 123 -0.25 -3.23 37.93
C GLU A 123 -1.65 -3.64 37.46
N THR A 124 -2.05 -4.82 37.90
CA THR A 124 -3.35 -5.47 37.74
C THR A 124 -3.94 -5.68 39.14
N ALA A 125 -5.17 -5.21 39.38
CA ALA A 125 -6.19 -5.73 40.33
C ALA A 125 -7.17 -4.57 40.63
N ASP A 126 -8.42 -4.63 40.20
CA ASP A 126 -9.54 -5.33 40.87
C ASP A 126 -9.93 -4.68 42.21
N VAL A 127 -11.02 -3.91 42.20
CA VAL A 127 -12.00 -3.93 43.29
C VAL A 127 -13.39 -3.56 42.76
N GLU A 128 -14.27 -4.54 42.84
CA GLU A 128 -15.72 -4.45 42.85
C GLU A 128 -16.17 -3.62 44.07
N GLU A 129 -17.06 -2.64 43.90
CA GLU A 129 -18.06 -2.40 44.94
C GLU A 129 -19.34 -1.82 44.34
N ALA A 130 -20.37 -2.66 44.33
CA ALA A 130 -21.74 -2.25 44.17
C ALA A 130 -22.20 -1.56 45.46
N GLU A 131 -22.66 -0.32 45.38
CA GLU A 131 -23.54 0.22 46.42
C GLU A 131 -24.89 0.59 45.81
N THR A 132 -25.80 -0.36 45.93
CA THR A 132 -27.23 -0.11 46.09
C THR A 132 -27.49 -0.04 47.59
N VAL A 133 -28.07 1.04 48.12
CA VAL A 133 -28.95 1.00 49.29
C VAL A 133 -29.95 2.19 49.24
N PRO A 134 -31.23 2.01 49.64
CA PRO A 134 -32.34 2.95 49.44
C PRO A 134 -32.76 3.71 50.72
N ALA A 135 -33.73 4.62 50.57
CA ALA A 135 -34.81 4.88 51.55
C ALA A 135 -36.00 5.55 50.85
#